data_AF-A0A1E5IYV7-F1
#
_entry.id   AF-A0A1E5IYV7-F1
#
_cell.length_a   1.000
_cell.length_b   1.000
_cell.length_c   1.000
_cell.angle_alpha   90.00
_cell.angle_beta   90.00
_cell.angle_gamma   90.00
#
_symmetry.space_group_name_H-M   'P 1'
#
loop_
_entity.id
_entity.type
_entity.pdbx_description
1 polymer ?
#
loop_
_entity_poly.entity_id
_entity_poly.type
_entity_poly.pdbx_seq_one_letter_code
_entity_poly.pdbx_strand_id
1 'polypeptide(L)' 'MNALVEFEANKLADLFSQGDILSIHMFMDTMSISFDVQDVLFTRISALRQPDPIKIAQIIESYGASLIHEQMRY' A
#
# COMPACT_ATOMS: atom_id res chain seq x y z
N MET A 1 5.51 4.49 -13.01
CA MET A 1 5.46 3.39 -12.03
C MET A 1 6.88 3.06 -11.65
N ASN A 2 7.23 3.29 -10.38
CA ASN A 2 8.52 2.83 -9.85
C ASN A 2 8.50 1.29 -9.75
N ALA A 3 9.56 0.62 -10.20
CA ALA A 3 9.68 -0.84 -10.13
C ALA A 3 9.56 -1.37 -8.67
N LEU A 4 9.93 -0.54 -7.69
CA LEU A 4 9.72 -0.81 -6.27
C LEU A 4 8.23 -0.88 -5.92
N VAL A 5 7.45 0.10 -6.38
CA VAL A 5 6.01 0.21 -6.10
C VAL A 5 5.22 -0.88 -6.80
N GLU A 6 5.62 -1.28 -8.01
CA GLU A 6 5.03 -2.45 -8.68
C GLU A 6 5.27 -3.75 -7.90
N PHE A 7 6.47 -3.93 -7.33
CA PHE A 7 6.77 -5.09 -6.50
C PHE A 7 5.98 -5.07 -5.19
N GLU A 8 5.93 -3.93 -4.51
CA GLU A 8 5.17 -3.72 -3.26
C GLU A 8 3.68 -3.97 -3.48
N ALA A 9 3.13 -3.50 -4.59
CA ALA A 9 1.73 -3.68 -4.91
C ALA A 9 1.37 -5.12 -5.28
N ASN A 10 2.25 -5.82 -6.02
CA ASN A 10 2.04 -7.25 -6.30
C ASN A 10 2.08 -8.08 -5.03
N LYS A 11 3.02 -7.80 -4.12
CA LYS A 11 3.12 -8.52 -2.87
C LYS A 11 1.95 -8.20 -1.94
N LEU A 12 1.50 -6.95 -1.88
CA LEU A 12 0.27 -6.58 -1.17
C LEU A 12 -0.94 -7.29 -1.76
N ALA A 13 -1.10 -7.30 -3.09
CA ALA A 13 -2.21 -7.98 -3.75
C ALA A 13 -2.25 -9.48 -3.40
N ASP A 14 -1.09 -10.14 -3.38
CA ASP A 14 -0.94 -11.54 -2.98
C ASP A 14 -1.34 -11.75 -1.52
N LEU A 15 -0.86 -10.92 -0.59
CA LEU A 15 -1.22 -10.99 0.83
C LEU A 15 -2.72 -10.73 1.07
N PHE A 16 -3.33 -9.81 0.32
CA PHE A 16 -4.77 -9.58 0.33
C PHE A 16 -5.56 -10.76 -0.24
N SER A 17 -5.03 -11.43 -1.26
CA SER A 17 -5.61 -12.66 -1.82
C SER A 17 -5.58 -13.83 -0.82
N GLN A 18 -4.52 -13.90 -0.02
CA GLN A 18 -4.38 -14.88 1.08
C GLN A 18 -5.28 -14.54 2.29
N GLY A 19 -5.77 -13.30 2.39
CA GLY A 19 -6.61 -12.84 3.50
C GLY A 19 -5.85 -12.66 4.81
N ASP A 20 -4.52 -12.62 4.77
CA ASP A 20 -3.68 -12.56 5.96
C ASP A 20 -3.41 -11.11 6.39
N ILE A 21 -4.34 -10.57 7.18
CA ILE A 21 -4.35 -9.17 7.64
C ILE A 21 -3.07 -8.82 8.41
N LEU A 22 -2.55 -9.75 9.22
CA LEU A 22 -1.33 -9.52 9.99
C LEU A 22 -0.11 -9.36 9.07
N SER A 23 0.02 -10.23 8.07
CA SER A 23 1.10 -10.15 7.09
C SER A 23 1.02 -8.89 6.23
N ILE A 24 -0.18 -8.41 5.93
CA ILE A 24 -0.41 -7.11 5.26
C ILE A 24 0.14 -5.97 6.12
N HIS A 25 -0.22 -5.90 7.41
CA HIS A 25 0.29 -4.86 8.30
C HIS A 25 1.81 -4.93 8.51
N MET A 26 2.37 -6.13 8.71
CA MET A 26 3.83 -6.30 8.85
C MET A 26 4.58 -5.86 7.58
N PHE A 27 3.99 -6.10 6.40
CA PHE A 27 4.60 -5.70 5.14
C PHE A 27 4.50 -4.18 4.91
N MET A 28 3.37 -3.56 5.27
CA MET A 28 3.25 -2.09 5.25
C MET A 28 4.17 -1.40 6.26
N ASP A 29 4.38 -2.00 7.43
CA ASP A 29 5.35 -1.55 8.43
C ASP A 29 6.79 -1.61 7.88
N THR A 30 7.13 -2.69 7.17
CA THR A 30 8.43 -2.84 6.48
C THR A 30 8.65 -1.73 5.44
N MET A 31 7.60 -1.21 4.81
CA MET A 31 7.68 -0.09 3.86
C MET A 31 7.76 1.29 4.54
N SER A 32 7.81 1.36 5.88
CA SER A 32 7.67 2.61 6.63
C SER A 32 6.39 3.40 6.28
N ILE A 33 5.32 2.69 5.93
CA ILE A 33 4.01 3.33 5.73
C ILE A 33 3.42 3.63 7.10
N SER A 34 3.08 4.90 7.33
CA SER A 34 2.44 5.36 8.57
C SER A 34 1.11 4.65 8.79
N PHE A 35 0.79 4.34 10.05
CA PHE A 35 -0.45 3.65 10.45
C PHE A 35 -1.73 4.28 9.88
N ASP A 36 -1.78 5.61 9.77
CA ASP A 36 -2.91 6.33 9.15
C ASP A 36 -3.12 5.93 7.69
N VAL A 37 -2.02 5.81 6.93
CA VAL A 37 -2.03 5.40 5.54
C VAL A 37 -2.31 3.89 5.40
N GLN A 38 -1.87 3.07 6.36
CA GLN A 38 -2.16 1.63 6.38
C GLN A 38 -3.66 1.35 6.48
N ASP A 39 -4.36 2.03 7.39
CA ASP A 39 -5.80 1.84 7.59
C ASP A 39 -6.60 2.29 6.35
N VAL A 40 -6.19 3.40 5.74
CA VAL A 40 -6.79 3.91 4.50
C VAL A 40 -6.52 2.99 3.31
N LEU A 41 -5.29 2.47 3.16
CA LEU A 41 -4.94 1.46 2.18
C LEU A 41 -5.78 0.21 2.38
N PHE A 42 -5.85 -0.29 3.62
CA PHE A 42 -6.58 -1.50 3.95
C PHE A 42 -8.07 -1.36 3.65
N THR A 43 -8.68 -0.23 4.00
CA THR A 43 -10.08 0.06 3.71
C THR A 43 -10.34 0.18 2.21
N ARG A 44 -9.47 0.87 1.46
CA ARG A 44 -9.61 0.98 -0.01
C ARG A 44 -9.42 -0.35 -0.73
N ILE A 45 -8.43 -1.15 -0.30
CA ILE A 45 -8.12 -2.43 -0.93
C ILE A 45 -9.19 -3.47 -0.55
N SER A 46 -9.71 -3.46 0.68
CA SER A 46 -10.87 -4.27 1.06
C SER A 46 -12.15 -3.86 0.32
N ALA A 47 -12.32 -2.57 0.00
CA ALA A 47 -13.42 -2.11 -0.84
C ALA A 47 -13.24 -2.50 -2.33
N LEU A 48 -12.01 -2.77 -2.75
CA LEU A 48 -11.71 -3.34 -4.06
C LEU A 48 -11.99 -4.85 -4.00
N ARG A 49 -13.16 -5.23 -4.52
CA ARG A 49 -13.66 -6.61 -4.62
C ARG A 49 -12.68 -7.61 -5.26
N GLN A 50 -11.61 -7.12 -5.90
CA GLN A 50 -10.47 -7.90 -6.38
C GLN A 50 -9.16 -7.15 -6.06
N PRO A 51 -8.15 -7.84 -5.49
CA PRO A 51 -6.84 -7.26 -5.20
C PRO A 51 -6.09 -7.04 -6.52
N ASP A 52 -6.34 -5.89 -7.15
CA ASP A 52 -5.73 -5.52 -8.40
C ASP A 52 -4.39 -4.81 -8.13
N PRO A 53 -3.23 -5.39 -8.49
CA PRO A 53 -1.93 -4.84 -8.17
C PRO A 53 -1.67 -3.49 -8.85
N ILE A 54 -2.30 -3.20 -9.99
CA ILE A 54 -2.18 -1.89 -10.65
C ILE A 54 -2.87 -0.81 -9.81
N LYS A 55 -4.07 -1.11 -9.28
CA LYS A 55 -4.79 -0.18 -8.40
C LYS A 55 -4.06 0.02 -7.08
N ILE A 56 -3.53 -1.06 -6.50
CA ILE A 56 -2.76 -0.99 -5.26
C ILE A 56 -1.51 -0.12 -5.47
N ALA A 57 -0.79 -0.30 -6.56
CA ALA A 57 0.37 0.52 -6.90
C ALA A 57 0.02 1.99 -7.10
N GLN A 58 -1.10 2.32 -7.76
CA GLN A 58 -1.55 3.71 -7.89
C GLN A 58 -1.90 4.36 -6.53
N ILE A 59 -2.46 3.57 -5.62
CA ILE A 59 -2.75 4.02 -4.26
C ILE A 59 -1.42 4.25 -3.54
N ILE A 60 -0.50 3.28 -3.52
CA ILE A 60 0.84 3.43 -2.92
C ILE A 60 1.59 4.62 -3.52
N GLU A 61 1.58 4.83 -4.84
CA GLU A 61 2.21 6.00 -5.47
C GLU A 61 1.55 7.32 -5.03
N SER A 62 0.22 7.37 -4.89
CA SER A 62 -0.47 8.58 -4.41
C SER A 62 -0.14 8.90 -2.96
N TYR A 63 -0.06 7.90 -2.09
CA TYR A 63 0.24 8.08 -0.67
C TYR A 63 1.75 8.25 -0.42
N GLY A 64 2.60 7.56 -1.18
CA GLY A 64 4.06 7.72 -1.17
C GLY A 64 4.51 9.09 -1.70
N ALA A 65 3.89 9.59 -2.77
CA ALA A 65 4.11 10.96 -3.24
C ALA A 65 3.64 12.01 -2.21
N SER A 66 2.54 11.72 -1.49
CA SER A 66 2.05 12.59 -0.42
C SER A 66 2.99 12.62 0.79
N LEU A 67 3.53 11.47 1.20
CA LEU A 67 4.54 11.35 2.27
C LEU A 67 5.85 12.07 1.93
N ILE A 68 6.32 11.97 0.68
CA ILE A 68 7.51 12.69 0.22
C ILE A 68 7.25 14.20 0.16
N HIS A 69 6.05 14.63 -0.24
CA HIS A 69 5.68 16.04 -0.27
C HIS A 69 5.51 16.64 1.13
N GLU A 70 5.09 15.84 2.12
CA GLU A 70 4.95 16.26 3.51
C GLU A 70 6.31 16.34 4.23
N GLN A 71 7.26 15.44 3.91
CA GLN A 71 8.64 15.54 4.41
C GLN A 71 9.44 16.69 3.79
N MET A 72 9.10 17.16 2.58
CA MET A 72 9.71 18.36 1.99
C MET A 72 9.10 19.68 2.49
N ARG A 73 8.11 19.63 3.38
CA ARG A 73 7.49 20.81 4.02
C ARG A 73 7.97 21.07 5.46
N TYR A 74 8.91 20.29 5.97
CA TYR A 74 9.52 20.50 7.29
C TYR A 74 10.98 20.94 7.20
#